data_AF-A0A933CQJ3-F1
#
_entry.id   AF-A0A933CQJ3-F1
#
_cell.length_a   1.000
_cell.length_b   1.000
_cell.length_c   1.000
_cell.angle_alpha   90.00
_cell.angle_beta   90.00
_cell.angle_gamma   90.00
#
_symmetry.space_group_name_H-M   'P 1'
#
loop_
_entity.id
_entity.type
_entity.pdbx_description
1 polymer ?
#
loop_
_entity_poly.entity_id
_entity_poly.type
_entity_poly.pdbx_seq_one_letter_code
_entity_poly.pdbx_strand_id
1 'polypeptide(L)'
;MGKFYLVDFAAHFQKGFRNHVVPIADVPELVRKFRRFGCYTTYFFYSDEILAYMSAHAVGSTPTLAGYEGKVWAPFFPVDLDHPELEVSLDAARFFVSLLLDRWKVDPDGVQVYFSGSKGFHILTDARIFGKILPSKSLPAIFDTMRRHFAQQFPLELRDTIDLAIKDRLRLLRLPNTMHEQVRLNKVLIFPDELKTANTRKIRDLAREPRSLTLTDETGLIPRTLVKANSEAALFVARIHREVKRFTRRPFRYRFRRPADLSHIAFPCASFQKIWESHVEPGFRNNCAIRLASELRLLGLTEEEGEAKLFEWNEKNAIGLPSQELHSVVRSAYQHPFPYRYSCRDEILRRFCPLSSYESCQDFVERRSQTET
;
A
#
# COMPACT_ATOMS: atom_id res chain seq x y z
N MET A 1 -20.33 15.75 12.61
CA MET A 1 -19.23 14.94 12.04
C MET A 1 -19.12 15.36 10.58
N GLY A 2 -17.95 15.76 10.08
CA GLY A 2 -17.79 16.24 8.71
C GLY A 2 -18.27 15.20 7.69
N LYS A 3 -18.85 15.66 6.57
CA LYS A 3 -19.29 14.78 5.49
C LYS A 3 -18.04 14.23 4.80
N PHE A 4 -17.95 12.91 4.60
CA PHE A 4 -16.89 12.27 3.83
C PHE A 4 -17.46 11.95 2.45
N TYR A 5 -17.11 12.74 1.45
CA TYR A 5 -17.73 12.70 0.12
C TYR A 5 -16.77 13.06 -1.01
N LEU A 6 -15.53 13.43 -0.68
CA LEU A 6 -14.50 13.78 -1.65
C LEU A 6 -13.61 12.56 -1.91
N VAL A 7 -13.12 12.42 -3.13
CA VAL A 7 -12.19 11.37 -3.56
C VAL A 7 -11.15 11.94 -4.51
N ASP A 8 -9.98 11.32 -4.61
CA ASP A 8 -8.99 11.66 -5.63
C ASP A 8 -9.29 10.86 -6.90
N PHE A 9 -9.71 11.55 -7.96
CA PHE A 9 -9.98 10.96 -9.26
C PHE A 9 -8.72 10.96 -10.13
N ALA A 10 -8.53 9.90 -10.88
CA ALA A 10 -7.42 9.78 -11.82
C ALA A 10 -7.90 9.13 -13.12
N ALA A 11 -7.42 9.61 -14.26
CA ALA A 11 -7.62 8.95 -15.54
C ALA A 11 -6.35 8.96 -16.38
N HIS A 12 -6.16 7.94 -17.22
CA HIS A 12 -4.95 7.77 -18.01
C HIS A 12 -4.62 8.97 -18.91
N PHE A 13 -5.64 9.60 -19.51
CA PHE A 13 -5.49 10.77 -20.38
C PHE A 13 -5.67 12.12 -19.66
N GLN A 14 -5.69 12.11 -18.33
CA GLN A 14 -5.80 13.33 -17.54
C GLN A 14 -4.46 14.05 -17.44
N LYS A 15 -4.47 15.38 -17.51
CA LYS A 15 -3.28 16.19 -17.23
C LYS A 15 -2.95 16.08 -15.74
N GLY A 16 -1.83 15.43 -15.43
CA GLY A 16 -1.51 15.01 -14.06
C GLY A 16 -2.37 13.81 -13.68
N PHE A 17 -1.72 12.73 -13.23
CA PHE A 17 -2.46 11.50 -12.91
C PHE A 17 -3.15 11.56 -11.55
N ARG A 18 -2.66 12.38 -10.61
CA ARG A 18 -3.12 12.43 -9.21
C ARG A 18 -3.46 13.86 -8.78
N ASN A 19 -4.01 14.00 -7.58
CA ASN A 19 -4.30 15.27 -6.90
C ASN A 19 -5.53 16.00 -7.46
N HIS A 20 -6.51 15.27 -7.97
CA HIS A 20 -7.78 15.80 -8.45
C HIS A 20 -8.90 15.41 -7.50
N VAL A 21 -8.99 16.15 -6.40
CA VAL A 21 -10.03 15.93 -5.41
C VAL A 21 -11.36 16.47 -5.91
N VAL A 22 -12.35 15.59 -6.00
CA VAL A 22 -13.70 15.89 -6.49
C VAL A 22 -14.76 15.23 -5.60
N PRO A 23 -15.98 15.77 -5.54
CA PRO A 23 -17.13 15.05 -4.99
C PRO A 23 -17.34 13.71 -5.71
N ILE A 24 -17.63 12.66 -4.95
CA ILE A 24 -17.94 11.33 -5.51
C ILE A 24 -19.11 11.36 -6.49
N ALA A 25 -20.05 12.29 -6.31
CA ALA A 25 -21.20 12.48 -7.20
C ALA A 25 -20.80 12.96 -8.61
N ASP A 26 -19.63 13.58 -8.77
CA ASP A 26 -19.16 14.13 -10.05
C ASP A 26 -18.34 13.08 -10.84
N VAL A 27 -17.89 12.02 -10.17
CA VAL A 27 -17.04 10.97 -10.77
C VAL A 27 -17.68 10.30 -12.00
N PRO A 28 -18.99 9.96 -12.03
CA PRO A 28 -19.60 9.38 -13.23
C PRO A 28 -19.47 10.26 -14.48
N GLU A 29 -19.55 11.58 -14.33
CA GLU A 29 -19.35 12.50 -15.44
C GLU A 29 -17.91 12.53 -15.92
N LEU A 30 -16.95 12.52 -14.98
CA LEU A 30 -15.53 12.45 -15.31
C LEU A 30 -15.19 11.15 -16.04
N VAL A 31 -15.74 10.02 -15.59
CA VAL A 31 -15.58 8.72 -16.27
C VAL A 31 -16.07 8.79 -17.72
N ARG A 32 -17.23 9.42 -17.98
CA ARG A 32 -17.73 9.65 -19.34
C ARG A 32 -16.81 10.59 -20.14
N LYS A 33 -16.36 11.68 -19.53
CA LYS A 33 -15.43 12.65 -20.14
C LYS A 33 -14.12 12.00 -20.58
N PHE A 34 -13.58 11.08 -19.78
CA PHE A 34 -12.39 10.30 -20.09
C PHE A 34 -12.68 8.98 -20.83
N ARG A 35 -13.87 8.88 -21.45
CA ARG A 35 -14.28 7.78 -22.33
C ARG A 35 -14.15 6.40 -21.68
N ARG A 36 -14.34 6.31 -20.36
CA ARG A 36 -14.20 5.09 -19.56
C ARG A 36 -12.83 4.42 -19.72
N PHE A 37 -11.80 5.15 -20.11
CA PHE A 37 -10.48 4.57 -20.37
C PHE A 37 -9.55 4.77 -19.17
N GLY A 38 -9.20 3.68 -18.48
CA GLY A 38 -8.28 3.73 -17.36
C GLY A 38 -8.66 4.80 -16.33
N CYS A 39 -9.89 4.75 -15.81
CA CYS A 39 -10.34 5.69 -14.78
C CYS A 39 -10.32 5.03 -13.40
N TYR A 40 -9.89 5.81 -12.42
CA TYR A 40 -9.59 5.36 -11.07
C TYR A 40 -10.11 6.38 -10.06
N THR A 41 -10.32 5.93 -8.84
CA THR A 41 -10.60 6.79 -7.70
C THR A 41 -10.00 6.20 -6.45
N THR A 42 -9.76 7.02 -5.43
CA THR A 42 -9.53 6.49 -4.10
C THR A 42 -10.79 5.80 -3.60
N TYR A 43 -10.61 4.66 -2.91
CA TYR A 43 -11.72 3.98 -2.23
C TYR A 43 -11.96 4.56 -0.83
N PHE A 44 -10.97 5.26 -0.29
CA PHE A 44 -11.13 6.13 0.86
C PHE A 44 -11.71 7.47 0.41
N PHE A 45 -12.70 7.92 1.16
CA PHE A 45 -13.35 9.20 1.04
C PHE A 45 -12.74 10.15 2.05
N TYR A 46 -12.69 11.41 1.67
CA TYR A 46 -12.16 12.52 2.44
C TYR A 46 -13.28 13.49 2.82
N SER A 47 -13.06 14.21 3.92
CA SER A 47 -13.83 15.41 4.25
C SER A 47 -13.12 16.65 3.69
N ASP A 48 -13.75 17.83 3.82
CA ASP A 48 -13.18 19.10 3.35
C ASP A 48 -11.79 19.44 3.97
N GLU A 49 -11.41 18.76 5.07
CA GLU A 49 -10.06 18.81 5.64
C GLU A 49 -8.96 18.55 4.58
N ILE A 50 -9.24 17.72 3.57
CA ILE A 50 -8.27 17.43 2.50
C ILE A 50 -7.97 18.65 1.64
N LEU A 51 -8.97 19.51 1.39
CA LEU A 51 -8.81 20.71 0.57
C LEU A 51 -7.95 21.75 1.30
N ALA A 52 -8.18 21.91 2.61
CA ALA A 52 -7.36 22.74 3.47
C ALA A 52 -5.91 22.21 3.52
N TYR A 53 -5.73 20.89 3.64
CA TYR A 53 -4.41 20.26 3.58
C TYR A 53 -3.69 20.55 2.26
N MET A 54 -4.36 20.33 1.12
CA MET A 54 -3.79 20.55 -0.21
C MET A 54 -3.40 22.02 -0.43
N SER A 55 -4.18 22.96 0.09
CA SER A 55 -3.86 24.39 0.02
C SER A 55 -2.63 24.76 0.85
N ALA A 56 -2.41 24.10 1.99
CA ALA A 56 -1.29 24.38 2.88
C ALA A 56 0.02 23.68 2.47
N HIS A 57 -0.06 22.59 1.68
CA HIS A 57 1.08 21.74 1.33
C HIS A 57 1.41 21.76 -0.17
N ALA A 58 0.88 22.71 -0.93
CA ALA A 58 1.15 22.84 -2.35
C ALA A 58 2.67 22.95 -2.61
N VAL A 59 3.16 22.21 -3.61
CA VAL A 59 4.55 22.30 -4.06
C VAL A 59 4.57 23.31 -5.19
N GLY A 60 5.02 24.53 -4.88
CA GLY A 60 4.83 25.69 -5.75
C GLY A 60 3.34 26.03 -5.87
N SER A 61 2.82 26.11 -7.10
CA SER A 61 1.39 26.33 -7.38
C SER A 61 0.60 25.03 -7.61
N THR A 62 1.19 23.86 -7.37
CA THR A 62 0.56 22.56 -7.64
C THR A 62 0.10 21.90 -6.34
N PRO A 63 -1.21 21.60 -6.19
CA PRO A 63 -1.70 20.94 -5.00
C PRO A 63 -1.23 19.47 -4.94
N THR A 64 -1.04 18.95 -3.74
CA THR A 64 -0.60 17.56 -3.52
C THR A 64 -1.34 16.92 -2.35
N LEU A 65 -1.64 15.63 -2.50
CA LEU A 65 -2.18 14.76 -1.45
C LEU A 65 -1.08 14.03 -0.68
N ALA A 66 0.16 14.05 -1.19
CA ALA A 66 1.27 13.28 -0.64
C ALA A 66 1.53 13.66 0.83
N GLY A 67 1.49 12.67 1.73
CA GLY A 67 1.68 12.87 3.17
C GLY A 67 0.41 13.21 3.94
N TYR A 68 -0.78 13.19 3.34
CA TYR A 68 -2.03 13.42 4.08
C TYR A 68 -2.28 12.32 5.13
N GLU A 69 -2.28 12.70 6.41
CA GLU A 69 -2.54 11.79 7.54
C GLU A 69 -3.89 12.04 8.24
N GLY A 70 -4.77 12.81 7.62
CA GLY A 70 -6.08 13.13 8.18
C GLY A 70 -7.03 11.93 8.24
N LYS A 71 -8.23 12.17 8.78
CA LYS A 71 -9.24 11.11 8.86
C LYS A 71 -9.70 10.73 7.45
N VAL A 72 -10.01 9.46 7.29
CA VAL A 72 -10.64 8.90 6.08
C VAL A 72 -11.80 8.00 6.47
N TRP A 73 -12.71 7.78 5.53
CA TRP A 73 -13.82 6.85 5.64
C TRP A 73 -13.88 5.98 4.39
N ALA A 74 -14.44 4.77 4.45
CA ALA A 74 -14.64 3.94 3.28
C ALA A 74 -16.00 3.24 3.34
N PRO A 75 -16.78 3.26 2.24
CA PRO A 75 -18.04 2.51 2.14
C PRO A 75 -17.81 1.00 1.98
N PHE A 76 -16.64 0.61 1.45
CA PHE A 76 -16.27 -0.78 1.20
C PHE A 76 -14.87 -1.08 1.74
N PHE A 77 -14.66 -2.32 2.15
CA PHE A 77 -13.36 -2.92 2.40
C PHE A 77 -12.89 -3.65 1.13
N PRO A 78 -11.87 -3.15 0.42
CA PRO A 78 -11.35 -3.81 -0.77
C PRO A 78 -10.28 -4.85 -0.44
N VAL A 79 -10.38 -6.00 -1.07
CA VAL A 79 -9.32 -7.01 -1.21
C VAL A 79 -8.99 -7.13 -2.69
N ASP A 80 -7.73 -6.98 -3.04
CA ASP A 80 -7.22 -7.16 -4.40
C ASP A 80 -6.46 -8.47 -4.45
N LEU A 81 -6.82 -9.30 -5.42
CA LEU A 81 -6.29 -10.64 -5.64
C LEU A 81 -5.61 -10.64 -7.00
N ASP A 82 -4.28 -10.75 -7.03
CA ASP A 82 -3.51 -10.75 -8.27
C ASP A 82 -2.46 -11.85 -8.27
N HIS A 83 -2.24 -12.43 -9.44
CA HIS A 83 -1.26 -13.48 -9.68
C HIS A 83 -0.87 -13.47 -11.16
N PRO A 84 0.38 -13.83 -11.53
CA PRO A 84 0.78 -13.92 -12.94
C PRO A 84 -0.11 -14.85 -13.78
N GLU A 85 -0.70 -15.86 -13.14
CA GLU A 85 -1.63 -16.83 -13.71
C GLU A 85 -3.06 -16.54 -13.23
N LEU A 86 -3.95 -16.24 -14.18
CA LEU A 86 -5.32 -15.84 -13.90
C LEU A 86 -6.17 -16.95 -13.22
N GLU A 87 -5.87 -18.22 -13.48
CA GLU A 87 -6.58 -19.34 -12.86
C GLU A 87 -6.38 -19.34 -11.34
N VAL A 88 -5.16 -19.07 -10.88
CA VAL A 88 -4.83 -18.94 -9.45
C VAL A 88 -5.60 -17.77 -8.80
N SER A 89 -5.67 -16.62 -9.47
CA SER A 89 -6.48 -15.48 -9.00
C SER A 89 -7.97 -15.80 -8.95
N LEU A 90 -8.48 -16.60 -9.90
CA LEU A 90 -9.87 -17.03 -9.93
C LEU A 90 -10.19 -17.98 -8.77
N ASP A 91 -9.30 -18.93 -8.47
CA ASP A 91 -9.45 -19.84 -7.34
C ASP A 91 -9.33 -19.11 -6.00
N ALA A 92 -8.43 -18.14 -5.89
CA ALA A 92 -8.36 -17.22 -4.76
C ALA A 92 -9.66 -16.42 -4.58
N ALA A 93 -10.24 -15.91 -5.67
CA ALA A 93 -11.51 -15.18 -5.62
C ALA A 93 -12.66 -16.08 -5.16
N ARG A 94 -12.77 -17.30 -5.70
CA ARG A 94 -13.76 -18.30 -5.27
C ARG A 94 -13.61 -18.65 -3.80
N PHE A 95 -12.37 -18.90 -3.35
CA PHE A 95 -12.08 -19.20 -1.96
C PHE A 95 -12.52 -18.05 -1.05
N PHE A 96 -12.16 -16.81 -1.38
CA PHE A 96 -12.50 -15.66 -0.55
C PHE A 96 -14.00 -15.41 -0.50
N VAL A 97 -14.69 -15.54 -1.63
CA VAL A 97 -16.15 -15.42 -1.69
C VAL A 97 -16.82 -16.51 -0.87
N SER A 98 -16.35 -17.76 -0.94
CA SER A 98 -16.86 -18.86 -0.10
C SER A 98 -16.58 -18.60 1.39
N LEU A 99 -15.41 -18.07 1.73
CA LEU A 99 -15.09 -17.68 3.11
C LEU A 99 -16.11 -16.65 3.64
N LEU A 100 -16.47 -15.65 2.83
CA LEU A 100 -17.44 -14.62 3.22
C LEU A 100 -18.88 -15.16 3.27
N LEU A 101 -19.34 -15.80 2.19
CA LEU A 101 -20.74 -16.19 2.03
C LEU A 101 -21.08 -17.50 2.74
N ASP A 102 -20.20 -18.50 2.67
CA ASP A 102 -20.48 -19.84 3.18
C ASP A 102 -20.02 -20.02 4.63
N ARG A 103 -18.86 -19.47 4.99
CA ARG A 103 -18.34 -19.59 6.37
C ARG A 103 -18.86 -18.48 7.27
N TRP A 104 -18.72 -17.22 6.86
CA TRP A 104 -19.14 -16.07 7.69
C TRP A 104 -20.62 -15.74 7.55
N LYS A 105 -21.30 -16.31 6.54
CA LYS A 105 -22.73 -16.08 6.27
C LYS A 105 -23.05 -14.57 6.18
N VAL A 106 -22.17 -13.80 5.54
CA VAL A 106 -22.45 -12.38 5.27
C VAL A 106 -23.50 -12.26 4.17
N ASP A 107 -24.19 -11.12 4.16
CA ASP A 107 -25.19 -10.81 3.14
C ASP A 107 -24.55 -10.78 1.73
N PRO A 108 -25.02 -11.60 0.77
CA PRO A 108 -24.47 -11.61 -0.59
C PRO A 108 -24.52 -10.24 -1.28
N ASP A 109 -25.54 -9.41 -1.00
CA ASP A 109 -25.67 -8.08 -1.59
C ASP A 109 -24.59 -7.09 -1.11
N GLY A 110 -23.87 -7.46 -0.04
CA GLY A 110 -22.72 -6.71 0.45
C GLY A 110 -21.38 -7.19 -0.08
N VAL A 111 -21.33 -8.16 -1.01
CA VAL A 111 -20.08 -8.66 -1.59
C VAL A 111 -20.08 -8.45 -3.10
N GLN A 112 -19.25 -7.53 -3.57
CA GLN A 112 -19.09 -7.28 -5.01
C GLN A 112 -17.77 -7.88 -5.48
N VAL A 113 -17.83 -8.71 -6.52
CA VAL A 113 -16.67 -9.34 -7.14
C VAL A 113 -16.45 -8.73 -8.51
N TYR A 114 -15.30 -8.13 -8.73
CA TYR A 114 -14.94 -7.56 -10.02
C TYR A 114 -13.75 -8.32 -10.60
N PHE A 115 -13.88 -8.82 -11.82
CA PHE A 115 -12.70 -9.13 -12.60
C PHE A 115 -12.01 -7.82 -12.97
N SER A 116 -10.71 -7.71 -12.73
CA SER A 116 -10.02 -6.43 -12.90
C SER A 116 -9.99 -6.01 -14.37
N GLY A 117 -9.97 -6.94 -15.33
CA GLY A 117 -9.73 -6.67 -16.75
C GLY A 117 -8.33 -7.11 -17.22
N SER A 118 -7.55 -7.77 -16.35
CA SER A 118 -6.27 -8.38 -16.70
C SER A 118 -6.08 -9.74 -16.02
N LYS A 119 -5.39 -9.80 -14.88
CA LYS A 119 -4.99 -11.07 -14.22
C LYS A 119 -5.49 -11.24 -12.78
N GLY A 120 -6.30 -10.30 -12.29
CA GLY A 120 -6.73 -10.27 -10.90
C GLY A 120 -8.20 -9.97 -10.69
N PHE A 121 -8.62 -10.01 -9.42
CA PHE A 121 -9.98 -9.74 -8.97
C PHE A 121 -9.96 -8.72 -7.83
N HIS A 122 -10.89 -7.77 -7.88
CA HIS A 122 -11.16 -6.90 -6.74
C HIS A 122 -12.45 -7.36 -6.06
N ILE A 123 -12.38 -7.68 -4.78
CA ILE A 123 -13.54 -8.01 -3.96
C ILE A 123 -13.78 -6.86 -3.00
N LEU A 124 -14.94 -6.22 -3.13
CA LEU A 124 -15.39 -5.09 -2.31
C LEU A 124 -16.48 -5.58 -1.37
N THR A 125 -16.17 -5.67 -0.08
CA THR A 125 -17.15 -6.02 0.96
C THR A 125 -17.70 -4.76 1.59
N ASP A 126 -19.03 -4.61 1.65
CA ASP A 126 -19.68 -3.45 2.25
C ASP A 126 -19.25 -3.29 3.72
N ALA A 127 -18.73 -2.11 4.05
CA ALA A 127 -18.14 -1.85 5.36
C ALA A 127 -19.17 -2.02 6.50
N ARG A 128 -20.47 -1.87 6.21
CA ARG A 128 -21.56 -2.04 7.18
C ARG A 128 -21.69 -3.49 7.66
N ILE A 129 -21.24 -4.48 6.90
CA ILE A 129 -21.18 -5.89 7.33
C ILE A 129 -20.34 -6.03 8.60
N PHE A 130 -19.26 -5.24 8.72
CA PHE A 130 -18.38 -5.27 9.89
C PHE A 130 -18.88 -4.41 11.07
N GLY A 131 -20.14 -3.95 11.02
CA GLY A 131 -20.71 -3.03 11.99
C GLY A 131 -20.39 -1.56 11.70
N LYS A 132 -20.40 -0.73 12.74
CA LYS A 132 -20.26 0.73 12.59
C LYS A 132 -18.80 1.12 12.34
N ILE A 133 -18.43 1.31 11.07
CA ILE A 133 -17.13 1.86 10.67
C ILE A 133 -17.19 3.39 10.66
N LEU A 134 -16.52 4.00 11.65
CA LEU A 134 -16.42 5.46 11.78
C LEU A 134 -15.19 6.00 11.03
N PRO A 135 -15.26 7.25 10.49
CA PRO A 135 -14.09 7.90 9.92
C PRO A 135 -12.95 8.02 10.94
N SER A 136 -11.73 7.64 10.54
CA SER A 136 -10.60 7.55 11.46
C SER A 136 -9.25 7.72 10.76
N LYS A 137 -8.27 8.24 11.49
CA LYS A 137 -6.87 8.22 11.05
C LYS A 137 -6.30 6.81 11.04
N SER A 138 -6.84 5.86 11.80
CA SER A 138 -6.32 4.49 11.86
C SER A 138 -6.99 3.52 10.89
N LEU A 139 -8.00 3.97 10.14
CA LEU A 139 -8.77 3.10 9.24
C LEU A 139 -7.90 2.36 8.19
N PRO A 140 -6.88 2.99 7.57
CA PRO A 140 -5.96 2.26 6.68
C PRO A 140 -5.21 1.12 7.36
N ALA A 141 -4.72 1.34 8.59
CA ALA A 141 -4.01 0.30 9.36
C ALA A 141 -4.96 -0.83 9.80
N ILE A 142 -6.22 -0.50 10.11
CA ILE A 142 -7.26 -1.50 10.38
C ILE A 142 -7.49 -2.36 9.15
N PHE A 143 -7.66 -1.75 7.97
CA PHE A 143 -7.87 -2.48 6.72
C PHE A 143 -6.64 -3.32 6.33
N ASP A 144 -5.41 -2.81 6.47
CA ASP A 144 -4.18 -3.60 6.28
C ASP A 144 -4.16 -4.82 7.19
N THR A 145 -4.46 -4.63 8.47
CA THR A 145 -4.49 -5.73 9.45
C THR A 145 -5.58 -6.74 9.11
N MET A 146 -6.78 -6.30 8.70
CA MET A 146 -7.84 -7.20 8.22
C MET A 146 -7.38 -8.05 7.04
N ARG A 147 -6.74 -7.46 6.02
CA ARG A 147 -6.20 -8.19 4.86
C ARG A 147 -5.20 -9.26 5.27
N ARG A 148 -4.29 -8.95 6.20
CA ARG A 148 -3.31 -9.91 6.72
C ARG A 148 -3.98 -11.07 7.47
N HIS A 149 -5.00 -10.79 8.28
CA HIS A 149 -5.78 -11.84 8.94
C HIS A 149 -6.53 -12.71 7.92
N PHE A 150 -7.08 -12.13 6.85
CA PHE A 150 -7.68 -12.90 5.76
C PHE A 150 -6.65 -13.73 4.99
N ALA A 151 -5.48 -13.19 4.68
CA ALA A 151 -4.38 -13.93 4.04
C ALA A 151 -3.98 -15.18 4.85
N GLN A 152 -4.05 -15.10 6.18
CA GLN A 152 -3.79 -16.26 7.04
C GLN A 152 -4.86 -17.37 6.92
N GLN A 153 -6.08 -17.03 6.52
CA GLN A 153 -7.16 -18.00 6.28
C GLN A 153 -7.06 -18.68 4.91
N PHE A 154 -6.29 -18.13 3.97
CA PHE A 154 -6.13 -18.72 2.65
C PHE A 154 -5.25 -19.98 2.73
N PRO A 155 -5.49 -20.97 1.83
CA PRO A 155 -4.53 -22.04 1.55
C PRO A 155 -3.16 -21.46 1.21
N LEU A 156 -2.09 -22.21 1.51
CA LEU A 156 -0.71 -21.72 1.41
C LEU A 156 -0.38 -21.25 -0.01
N GLU A 157 -0.84 -21.99 -1.00
CA GLU A 157 -0.67 -21.76 -2.43
C GLU A 157 -1.44 -20.54 -2.96
N LEU A 158 -2.48 -20.10 -2.25
CA LEU A 158 -3.28 -18.91 -2.63
C LEU A 158 -2.94 -17.68 -1.78
N ARG A 159 -2.15 -17.83 -0.71
CA ARG A 159 -1.90 -16.77 0.27
C ARG A 159 -1.23 -15.54 -0.34
N ASP A 160 -0.31 -15.75 -1.28
CA ASP A 160 0.45 -14.69 -1.94
C ASP A 160 -0.36 -13.95 -3.02
N THR A 161 -1.58 -14.39 -3.32
CA THR A 161 -2.48 -13.69 -4.25
C THR A 161 -3.04 -12.39 -3.67
N ILE A 162 -3.12 -12.26 -2.34
CA ILE A 162 -3.65 -11.05 -1.72
C ILE A 162 -2.62 -9.93 -1.81
N ASP A 163 -2.92 -8.85 -2.53
CA ASP A 163 -2.07 -7.66 -2.56
C ASP A 163 -2.12 -6.94 -1.20
N LEU A 164 -1.14 -7.26 -0.37
CA LEU A 164 -0.92 -6.61 0.92
C LEU A 164 -0.31 -5.22 0.78
N ALA A 165 0.17 -4.79 -0.40
CA ALA A 165 0.72 -3.45 -0.61
C ALA A 165 -0.36 -2.37 -0.65
N ILE A 166 -1.65 -2.74 -0.71
CA ILE A 166 -2.79 -1.84 -0.50
C ILE A 166 -2.82 -1.40 0.97
N LYS A 167 -2.01 -0.39 1.32
CA LYS A 167 -1.95 0.16 2.70
C LYS A 167 -2.23 1.65 2.77
N ASP A 168 -2.25 2.30 1.61
CA ASP A 168 -2.22 3.76 1.51
C ASP A 168 -3.63 4.38 1.54
N ARG A 169 -3.78 5.47 2.31
CA ARG A 169 -4.94 6.37 2.32
C ARG A 169 -5.25 6.93 0.92
N LEU A 170 -4.22 6.99 0.08
CA LEU A 170 -4.25 7.54 -1.26
C LEU A 170 -4.30 6.44 -2.33
N ARG A 171 -4.54 5.17 -1.96
CA ARG A 171 -4.59 4.10 -2.96
C ARG A 171 -5.79 4.27 -3.89
N LEU A 172 -5.49 4.28 -5.19
CA LEU A 172 -6.47 4.26 -6.26
C LEU A 172 -6.95 2.82 -6.53
N LEU A 173 -8.23 2.69 -6.83
CA LEU A 173 -8.83 1.50 -7.45
C LEU A 173 -9.42 1.88 -8.79
N ARG A 174 -9.26 1.00 -9.79
CA ARG A 174 -9.90 1.17 -11.09
C ARG A 174 -11.42 1.12 -10.93
N LEU A 175 -12.14 2.04 -11.55
CA LEU A 175 -13.59 2.12 -11.48
C LEU A 175 -14.25 0.99 -12.31
N PRO A 176 -15.42 0.48 -11.90
CA PRO A 176 -16.18 -0.49 -12.70
C PRO A 176 -16.45 0.02 -14.11
N ASN A 177 -16.59 -0.91 -15.06
CA ASN A 177 -16.88 -0.65 -16.47
C ASN A 177 -15.91 0.29 -17.18
N THR A 178 -14.72 0.49 -16.61
CA THR A 178 -13.62 1.17 -17.29
C THR A 178 -12.68 0.16 -17.92
N MET A 179 -12.18 0.52 -19.09
CA MET A 179 -11.31 -0.31 -19.91
C MET A 179 -9.88 -0.26 -19.40
N HIS A 180 -9.26 -1.44 -19.27
CA HIS A 180 -7.84 -1.57 -19.01
C HIS A 180 -7.01 -1.07 -20.19
N GLU A 181 -5.95 -0.32 -19.90
CA GLU A 181 -5.14 0.40 -20.87
C GLU A 181 -4.44 -0.51 -21.89
N GLN A 182 -3.91 -1.65 -21.40
CA GLN A 182 -3.15 -2.60 -22.21
C GLN A 182 -4.06 -3.68 -22.78
N VAL A 183 -4.84 -4.35 -21.92
CA VAL A 183 -5.60 -5.55 -22.28
C VAL A 183 -6.93 -5.24 -22.97
N ARG A 184 -7.41 -3.98 -22.88
CA ARG A 184 -8.66 -3.50 -23.50
C ARG A 184 -9.93 -4.24 -23.07
N LEU A 185 -9.87 -4.96 -21.95
CA LEU A 185 -11.03 -5.53 -21.27
C LEU A 185 -11.53 -4.56 -20.18
N ASN A 186 -12.84 -4.61 -19.92
CA ASN A 186 -13.48 -3.80 -18.90
C ASN A 186 -13.30 -4.44 -17.51
N LYS A 187 -13.21 -3.62 -16.46
CA LYS A 187 -13.41 -4.09 -15.09
C LYS A 187 -14.89 -4.39 -14.87
N VAL A 188 -15.30 -5.65 -14.88
CA VAL A 188 -16.72 -6.03 -14.84
C VAL A 188 -17.10 -6.74 -13.56
N LEU A 189 -18.35 -6.54 -13.13
CA LEU A 189 -18.96 -7.31 -12.05
C LEU A 189 -19.14 -8.77 -12.49
N ILE A 190 -18.76 -9.69 -11.62
CA ILE A 190 -18.96 -11.14 -11.77
C ILE A 190 -19.91 -11.56 -10.65
N PHE A 191 -21.05 -12.16 -11.01
CA PHE A 191 -22.00 -12.62 -10.00
C PHE A 191 -21.47 -13.88 -9.29
N PRO A 192 -21.83 -14.13 -8.02
CA PRO A 192 -21.35 -15.30 -7.27
C PRO A 192 -21.57 -16.64 -7.98
N ASP A 193 -22.72 -16.82 -8.63
CA ASP A 193 -23.01 -18.05 -9.37
C ASP A 193 -22.19 -18.19 -10.65
N GLU A 194 -21.88 -17.08 -11.33
CA GLU A 194 -20.95 -17.06 -12.45
C GLU A 194 -19.53 -17.39 -12.00
N LEU A 195 -19.08 -16.81 -10.87
CA LEU A 195 -17.75 -17.03 -10.31
C LEU A 195 -17.51 -18.51 -10.00
N LYS A 196 -18.54 -19.20 -9.48
CA LYS A 196 -18.48 -20.63 -9.13
C LYS A 196 -18.23 -21.52 -10.35
N THR A 197 -18.82 -21.22 -11.50
CA THR A 197 -18.81 -22.14 -12.67
C THR A 197 -17.95 -21.67 -13.84
N ALA A 198 -17.69 -20.37 -13.98
CA ALA A 198 -16.97 -19.82 -15.12
C ALA A 198 -15.48 -20.17 -15.09
N ASN A 199 -14.93 -20.64 -16.21
CA ASN A 199 -13.48 -20.71 -16.40
C ASN A 199 -12.90 -19.35 -16.81
N THR A 200 -11.57 -19.24 -16.84
CA THR A 200 -10.87 -18.00 -17.18
C THR A 200 -11.19 -17.44 -18.56
N ARG A 201 -11.50 -18.30 -19.55
CA ARG A 201 -12.01 -17.86 -20.86
C ARG A 201 -13.35 -17.15 -20.73
N LYS A 202 -14.31 -17.76 -20.03
CA LYS A 202 -15.64 -17.17 -19.80
C LYS A 202 -15.54 -15.85 -19.04
N ILE A 203 -14.67 -15.75 -18.03
CA ILE A 203 -14.42 -14.50 -17.31
C ILE A 203 -13.92 -13.39 -18.25
N ARG A 204 -12.98 -13.70 -19.14
CA ARG A 204 -12.49 -12.73 -20.15
C ARG A 204 -13.57 -12.33 -21.14
N ASP A 205 -14.41 -13.27 -21.57
CA ASP A 205 -15.51 -12.99 -22.49
C ASP A 205 -16.57 -12.08 -21.86
N LEU A 206 -16.88 -12.26 -20.57
CA LEU A 206 -17.76 -11.36 -19.82
C LEU A 206 -17.20 -9.92 -19.73
N ALA A 207 -15.87 -9.77 -19.80
CA ALA A 207 -15.20 -8.48 -19.67
C ALA A 207 -15.12 -7.67 -20.98
N ARG A 208 -15.59 -8.24 -22.10
CA ARG A 208 -15.57 -7.56 -23.42
C ARG A 208 -16.49 -6.34 -23.46
N GLU A 209 -17.58 -6.37 -22.69
CA GLU A 209 -18.55 -5.29 -22.63
C GLU A 209 -18.81 -4.84 -21.19
N PRO A 210 -19.13 -3.55 -20.96
CA PRO A 210 -19.62 -3.07 -19.68
C PRO A 210 -20.85 -3.86 -19.17
N ARG A 211 -20.98 -4.00 -17.85
CA ARG A 211 -22.11 -4.71 -17.22
C ARG A 211 -22.91 -3.80 -16.30
N SER A 212 -24.18 -4.11 -16.12
CA SER A 212 -25.04 -3.36 -15.19
C SER A 212 -24.57 -3.51 -13.75
N LEU A 213 -24.55 -2.42 -12.99
CA LEU A 213 -24.24 -2.39 -11.56
C LEU A 213 -25.56 -2.30 -10.78
N THR A 214 -26.00 -3.40 -10.20
CA THR A 214 -27.28 -3.47 -9.46
C THR A 214 -27.12 -3.16 -7.98
N LEU A 215 -25.96 -3.47 -7.40
CA LEU A 215 -25.69 -3.33 -5.97
C LEU A 215 -25.16 -1.94 -5.58
N THR A 216 -24.65 -1.18 -6.55
CA THR A 216 -23.98 0.10 -6.36
C THR A 216 -24.35 1.11 -7.43
N ASP A 217 -23.94 2.36 -7.23
CA ASP A 217 -23.94 3.38 -8.28
C ASP A 217 -22.87 3.10 -9.36
N GLU A 218 -22.78 4.00 -10.36
CA GLU A 218 -21.83 3.87 -11.47
C GLU A 218 -20.36 3.86 -11.02
N THR A 219 -20.06 4.40 -9.83
CA THR A 219 -18.71 4.39 -9.28
C THR A 219 -18.34 3.06 -8.64
N GLY A 220 -19.32 2.20 -8.32
CA GLY A 220 -19.12 0.99 -7.54
C GLY A 220 -18.86 1.23 -6.05
N LEU A 221 -18.95 2.48 -5.59
CA LEU A 221 -18.56 2.89 -4.23
C LEU A 221 -19.71 3.46 -3.41
N ILE A 222 -20.88 3.71 -4.00
CA ILE A 222 -22.08 4.07 -3.25
C ILE A 222 -23.05 2.87 -3.26
N PRO A 223 -23.27 2.20 -2.12
CA PRO A 223 -24.21 1.08 -2.03
C PRO A 223 -25.64 1.51 -2.36
N ARG A 224 -26.37 0.68 -3.10
CA ARG A 224 -27.82 0.82 -3.34
C ARG A 224 -28.67 -0.12 -2.49
N THR A 225 -28.05 -1.16 -1.95
CA THR A 225 -28.71 -2.16 -1.11
C THR A 225 -28.53 -1.83 0.37
N LEU A 226 -29.47 -2.31 1.19
CA LEU A 226 -29.34 -2.29 2.64
C LEU A 226 -28.76 -3.64 3.07
N VAL A 227 -27.57 -3.61 3.66
CA VAL A 227 -26.94 -4.81 4.23
C VAL A 227 -26.93 -4.71 5.74
N LYS A 228 -27.13 -5.84 6.41
CA LYS A 228 -27.09 -5.91 7.88
C LYS A 228 -25.67 -6.20 8.34
N ALA A 229 -25.33 -5.67 9.51
CA ALA A 229 -24.10 -6.05 10.18
C ALA A 229 -24.14 -7.55 10.53
N ASN A 230 -23.03 -8.23 10.31
CA ASN A 230 -22.82 -9.61 10.73
C ASN A 230 -22.07 -9.61 12.06
N SER A 231 -22.59 -10.33 13.06
CA SER A 231 -22.05 -10.32 14.42
C SER A 231 -20.60 -10.83 14.48
N GLU A 232 -20.27 -11.90 13.75
CA GLU A 232 -18.91 -12.45 13.73
C GLU A 232 -17.93 -11.47 13.06
N ALA A 233 -18.32 -10.90 11.91
CA ALA A 233 -17.55 -9.91 11.19
C ALA A 233 -17.32 -8.63 12.03
N ALA A 234 -18.34 -8.19 12.78
CA ALA A 234 -18.24 -7.05 13.67
C ALA A 234 -17.32 -7.31 14.87
N LEU A 235 -17.40 -8.51 15.48
CA LEU A 235 -16.49 -8.92 16.56
C LEU A 235 -15.04 -9.03 16.07
N PHE A 236 -14.84 -9.55 14.85
CA PHE A 236 -13.54 -9.61 14.20
C PHE A 236 -12.93 -8.20 14.07
N VAL A 237 -13.67 -7.25 13.51
CA VAL A 237 -13.18 -5.87 13.36
C VAL A 237 -12.96 -5.20 14.72
N ALA A 238 -13.83 -5.41 15.71
CA ALA A 238 -13.61 -4.91 17.07
C ALA A 238 -12.32 -5.45 17.71
N ARG A 239 -11.92 -6.69 17.43
CA ARG A 239 -10.62 -7.26 17.82
C ARG A 239 -9.47 -6.54 17.12
N ILE A 240 -9.55 -6.37 15.80
CA ILE A 240 -8.53 -5.66 15.01
C ILE A 240 -8.36 -4.21 15.48
N HIS A 241 -9.44 -3.51 15.78
CA HIS A 241 -9.37 -2.16 16.35
C HIS A 241 -8.57 -2.11 17.65
N ARG A 242 -8.78 -3.08 18.55
CA ARG A 242 -8.02 -3.18 19.82
C ARG A 242 -6.55 -3.48 19.58
N GLU A 243 -6.25 -4.34 18.62
CA GLU A 243 -4.91 -4.70 18.18
C GLU A 243 -4.15 -3.48 17.64
N VAL A 244 -4.71 -2.80 16.64
CA VAL A 244 -4.12 -1.58 16.05
C VAL A 244 -3.95 -0.49 17.11
N LYS A 245 -4.94 -0.30 17.99
CA LYS A 245 -4.84 0.68 19.09
C LYS A 245 -3.70 0.33 20.06
N ARG A 246 -3.41 -0.95 20.30
CA ARG A 246 -2.30 -1.38 21.17
C ARG A 246 -0.94 -1.07 20.55
N PHE A 247 -0.78 -1.39 19.27
CA PHE A 247 0.48 -1.16 18.54
C PHE A 247 0.74 0.33 18.24
N THR A 248 -0.31 1.13 18.08
CA THR A 248 -0.17 2.58 17.86
C THR A 248 -0.01 3.38 19.16
N ARG A 249 -0.47 2.85 20.31
CA ARG A 249 -0.36 3.53 21.62
C ARG A 249 1.03 3.50 22.24
N ARG A 250 1.79 2.45 21.98
CA ARG A 250 3.15 2.33 22.49
C ARG A 250 4.07 2.59 21.31
N PRO A 251 4.85 3.69 21.30
CA PRO A 251 5.94 3.77 20.34
C PRO A 251 6.76 2.49 20.56
N PHE A 252 6.85 1.66 19.53
CA PHE A 252 7.76 0.53 19.57
C PHE A 252 9.13 1.14 19.82
N ARG A 253 9.63 1.02 21.05
CA ARG A 253 10.95 1.50 21.41
C ARG A 253 11.92 0.51 20.79
N TYR A 254 12.36 0.83 19.58
CA TYR A 254 13.56 0.21 19.08
C TYR A 254 14.67 0.48 20.10
N ARG A 255 15.25 -0.59 20.63
CA ARG A 255 16.55 -0.50 21.28
C ARG A 255 17.57 -0.40 20.16
N PHE A 256 17.72 0.80 19.65
CA PHE A 256 18.80 1.10 18.73
C PHE A 256 20.11 1.05 19.51
N ARG A 257 21.10 0.31 19.01
CA ARG A 257 22.47 0.42 19.50
C ARG A 257 23.04 1.69 18.90
N ARG A 258 22.91 2.78 19.64
CA ARG A 258 23.46 4.08 19.24
C ARG A 258 24.97 4.05 19.41
N PRO A 259 25.75 4.32 18.34
CA PRO A 259 27.19 4.50 18.46
C PRO A 259 27.49 5.62 19.47
N ALA A 260 28.42 5.36 20.40
CA ALA A 260 28.85 6.37 21.36
C ALA A 260 29.62 7.52 20.66
N ASP A 261 30.32 7.19 19.58
CA ASP A 261 31.06 8.13 18.74
C ASP A 261 30.47 8.15 17.33
N LEU A 262 29.95 9.31 16.92
CA LEU A 262 29.40 9.49 15.58
C LEU A 262 30.48 9.80 14.54
N SER A 263 31.71 10.15 14.92
CA SER A 263 32.80 10.40 13.98
C SER A 263 33.21 9.12 13.23
N HIS A 264 33.02 7.96 13.87
CA HIS A 264 33.30 6.65 13.30
C HIS A 264 32.06 5.75 13.37
N ILE A 265 31.29 5.72 12.27
CA ILE A 265 30.14 4.82 12.17
C ILE A 265 30.61 3.41 11.80
N ALA A 266 30.34 2.47 12.70
CA ALA A 266 30.49 1.04 12.47
C ALA A 266 29.12 0.43 12.12
N PHE A 267 29.02 -0.17 10.94
CA PHE A 267 27.82 -0.87 10.51
C PHE A 267 27.91 -2.36 10.88
N PRO A 268 26.86 -2.95 11.47
CA PRO A 268 26.84 -4.38 11.79
C PRO A 268 26.99 -5.29 10.57
N CYS A 269 26.50 -4.84 9.42
CA CYS A 269 26.57 -5.60 8.17
C CYS A 269 27.71 -5.09 7.29
N ALA A 270 28.56 -6.02 6.85
CA ALA A 270 29.74 -5.73 6.03
C ALA A 270 29.41 -5.04 4.69
N SER A 271 28.21 -5.27 4.14
CA SER A 271 27.78 -4.58 2.92
C SER A 271 27.54 -3.09 3.15
N PHE A 272 26.86 -2.72 4.25
CA PHE A 272 26.70 -1.31 4.60
C PHE A 272 28.04 -0.65 4.92
N GLN A 273 28.92 -1.34 5.64
CA GLN A 273 30.29 -0.87 5.88
C GLN A 273 31.02 -0.63 4.56
N LYS A 274 30.93 -1.57 3.62
CA LYS A 274 31.56 -1.46 2.30
C LYS A 274 31.00 -0.29 1.51
N ILE A 275 29.69 -0.08 1.48
CA ILE A 275 29.06 1.07 0.80
C ILE A 275 29.52 2.39 1.44
N TRP A 276 29.62 2.44 2.78
CA TRP A 276 30.04 3.62 3.52
C TRP A 276 31.50 4.02 3.24
N GLU A 277 32.37 3.04 3.04
CA GLU A 277 33.81 3.21 2.81
C GLU A 277 34.20 3.33 1.33
N SER A 278 33.34 2.90 0.41
CA SER A 278 33.67 2.84 -1.03
C SER A 278 33.22 4.08 -1.78
N HIS A 279 33.95 4.40 -2.85
CA HIS A 279 33.44 5.27 -3.90
C HIS A 279 32.31 4.54 -4.67
N VAL A 280 31.12 5.15 -4.77
CA VAL A 280 30.00 4.55 -5.49
C VAL A 280 29.87 5.19 -6.87
N GLU A 281 29.88 4.35 -7.90
CA GLU A 281 29.75 4.78 -9.30
C GLU A 281 28.39 5.45 -9.59
N PRO A 282 28.32 6.37 -10.59
CA PRO A 282 27.07 6.96 -11.03
C PRO A 282 26.02 5.88 -11.37
N GLY A 283 24.75 6.14 -11.04
CA GLY A 283 23.62 5.22 -11.26
C GLY A 283 23.23 4.36 -10.06
N PHE A 284 24.14 4.11 -9.11
CA PHE A 284 23.83 3.35 -7.88
C PHE A 284 23.71 4.22 -6.63
N ARG A 285 24.15 5.49 -6.67
CA ARG A 285 24.28 6.37 -5.51
C ARG A 285 22.97 6.59 -4.75
N ASN A 286 21.87 6.94 -5.43
CA ASN A 286 20.58 7.16 -4.76
C ASN A 286 20.06 5.86 -4.10
N ASN A 287 20.23 4.73 -4.78
CA ASN A 287 19.92 3.41 -4.22
C ASN A 287 20.75 3.09 -2.97
N CYS A 288 22.04 3.39 -2.97
CA CYS A 288 22.89 3.25 -1.79
C CYS A 288 22.49 4.24 -0.67
N ALA A 289 22.15 5.47 -1.03
CA ALA A 289 21.80 6.53 -0.08
C ALA A 289 20.56 6.17 0.75
N ILE A 290 19.48 5.67 0.13
CA ILE A 290 18.27 5.28 0.88
C ILE A 290 18.49 4.09 1.81
N ARG A 291 19.41 3.19 1.44
CA ARG A 291 19.83 2.05 2.27
C ARG A 291 20.64 2.53 3.46
N LEU A 292 21.64 3.39 3.24
CA LEU A 292 22.43 4.00 4.31
C LEU A 292 21.55 4.82 5.27
N ALA A 293 20.67 5.68 4.77
CA ALA A 293 19.74 6.46 5.59
C ALA A 293 18.85 5.56 6.48
N SER A 294 18.37 4.44 5.93
CA SER A 294 17.58 3.47 6.69
C SER A 294 18.40 2.75 7.76
N GLU A 295 19.67 2.42 7.48
CA GLU A 295 20.56 1.75 8.44
C GLU A 295 21.05 2.71 9.54
N LEU A 296 21.36 3.98 9.22
CA LEU A 296 21.67 5.03 10.20
C LEU A 296 20.50 5.23 11.17
N ARG A 297 19.26 5.20 10.65
CA ARG A 297 18.06 5.20 11.48
C ARG A 297 17.96 3.96 12.38
N LEU A 298 18.33 2.78 11.87
CA LEU A 298 18.40 1.53 12.65
C LEU A 298 19.55 1.50 13.67
N LEU A 299 20.55 2.37 13.52
CA LEU A 299 21.56 2.66 14.54
C LEU A 299 21.06 3.69 15.57
N GLY A 300 19.89 4.30 15.37
CA GLY A 300 19.28 5.20 16.34
C GLY A 300 19.77 6.64 16.26
N LEU A 301 20.30 7.04 15.11
CA LEU A 301 20.57 8.44 14.79
C LEU A 301 19.25 9.17 14.52
N THR A 302 19.15 10.44 14.92
CA THR A 302 18.01 11.31 14.57
C THR A 302 17.98 11.60 13.07
N GLU A 303 16.91 12.24 12.60
CA GLU A 303 16.79 12.65 11.19
C GLU A 303 17.92 13.61 10.81
N GLU A 304 18.22 14.58 11.67
CA GLU A 304 19.29 15.57 11.48
C GLU A 304 20.68 14.92 11.49
N GLU A 305 20.92 13.96 12.39
CA GLU A 305 22.19 13.23 12.46
C GLU A 305 22.39 12.31 11.26
N GLY A 306 21.32 11.60 10.86
CA GLY A 306 21.31 10.75 9.67
C GLY A 306 21.56 11.55 8.40
N GLU A 307 20.99 12.75 8.32
CA GLU A 307 21.25 13.70 7.23
C GLU A 307 22.72 14.10 7.18
N ALA A 308 23.27 14.64 8.28
CA ALA A 308 24.67 15.06 8.32
C ALA A 308 25.64 13.94 7.90
N LYS A 309 25.38 12.70 8.35
CA LYS A 309 26.17 11.52 7.98
C LYS A 309 26.02 11.15 6.51
N LEU A 310 24.82 11.26 5.95
CA LEU A 310 24.61 10.97 4.54
C LEU A 310 25.30 12.02 3.64
N PHE A 311 25.35 13.28 4.06
CA PHE A 311 26.13 14.32 3.39
C PHE A 311 27.64 14.01 3.44
N GLU A 312 28.18 13.63 4.60
CA GLU A 312 29.60 13.22 4.74
C GLU A 312 29.94 12.05 3.81
N TRP A 313 29.07 11.04 3.71
CA TRP A 313 29.26 9.95 2.76
C TRP A 313 29.18 10.43 1.31
N ASN A 314 28.28 11.37 0.99
CA ASN A 314 28.13 11.91 -0.35
C ASN A 314 29.38 12.66 -0.84
N GLU A 315 30.08 13.38 0.07
CA GLU A 315 31.33 14.10 -0.23
C GLU A 315 32.47 13.17 -0.67
N LYS A 316 32.46 11.90 -0.27
CA LYS A 316 33.43 10.88 -0.73
C LYS A 316 33.22 10.49 -2.19
N ASN A 317 32.14 10.95 -2.82
CA ASN A 317 31.85 10.69 -4.22
C ASN A 317 32.33 11.85 -5.11
N ALA A 318 33.18 11.55 -6.11
CA ALA A 318 33.68 12.47 -7.13
C ALA A 318 32.59 13.37 -7.77
N ILE A 319 31.38 12.85 -7.96
CA ILE A 319 30.18 13.64 -8.26
C ILE A 319 29.07 13.19 -7.30
N GLY A 320 28.82 13.96 -6.24
CA GLY A 320 27.76 13.65 -5.27
C GLY A 320 26.35 13.81 -5.83
N LEU A 321 25.36 13.28 -5.11
CA LEU A 321 23.95 13.61 -5.31
C LEU A 321 23.70 15.08 -4.90
N PRO A 322 22.76 15.79 -5.56
CA PRO A 322 22.34 17.13 -5.14
C PRO A 322 21.74 17.14 -3.73
N SER A 323 21.93 18.22 -2.98
CA SER A 323 21.44 18.34 -1.59
C SER A 323 19.93 18.09 -1.46
N GLN A 324 19.12 18.60 -2.39
CA GLN A 324 17.67 18.35 -2.40
C GLN A 324 17.30 16.86 -2.50
N GLU A 325 18.08 16.08 -3.26
CA GLU A 325 17.87 14.64 -3.39
C GLU A 325 18.22 13.93 -2.08
N LEU A 326 19.32 14.32 -1.41
CA LEU A 326 19.69 13.79 -0.10
C LEU A 326 18.63 14.06 0.97
N HIS A 327 18.11 15.29 1.06
CA HIS A 327 17.01 15.61 1.98
C HIS A 327 15.77 14.75 1.70
N SER A 328 15.42 14.53 0.43
CA SER A 328 14.30 13.67 0.06
C SER A 328 14.53 12.21 0.48
N VAL A 329 15.76 11.71 0.34
CA VAL A 329 16.15 10.35 0.76
C VAL A 329 16.03 10.19 2.27
N VAL A 330 16.58 11.13 3.04
CA VAL A 330 16.52 11.09 4.51
C VAL A 330 15.07 11.17 4.97
N ARG A 331 14.31 12.15 4.48
CA ARG A 331 12.88 12.28 4.79
C ARG A 331 12.12 11.00 4.48
N SER A 332 12.38 10.37 3.34
CA SER A 332 11.75 9.09 2.96
C SER A 332 12.10 7.96 3.93
N ALA A 333 13.33 7.89 4.44
CA ALA A 333 13.76 6.87 5.41
C ALA A 333 13.17 7.10 6.81
N TYR A 334 12.92 8.36 7.19
CA TYR A 334 12.52 8.77 8.55
C TYR A 334 11.01 9.01 8.72
N GLN A 335 10.27 9.31 7.64
CA GLN A 335 8.83 9.68 7.71
C GLN A 335 7.91 8.61 8.31
N HIS A 336 8.26 7.32 8.21
CA HIS A 336 7.38 6.23 8.68
C HIS A 336 7.64 5.88 10.14
N PRO A 337 6.63 5.48 10.93
CA PRO A 337 6.82 5.13 12.35
C PRO A 337 7.82 4.01 12.62
N PHE A 338 8.03 3.11 11.66
CA PHE A 338 8.96 1.99 11.77
C PHE A 338 10.08 2.13 10.71
N PRO A 339 11.37 2.01 11.09
CA PRO A 339 12.48 2.00 10.15
C PRO A 339 12.39 0.76 9.24
N TYR A 340 12.64 0.97 7.95
CA TYR A 340 12.71 -0.12 6.99
C TYR A 340 14.07 -0.83 7.10
N ARG A 341 14.09 -2.16 7.15
CA ARG A 341 15.32 -2.96 7.19
C ARG A 341 15.53 -3.66 5.85
N TYR A 342 16.59 -3.31 5.15
CA TYR A 342 17.05 -4.06 3.98
C TYR A 342 17.75 -5.34 4.43
N SER A 343 17.45 -6.46 3.76
CA SER A 343 18.00 -7.78 4.09
C SER A 343 19.06 -8.21 3.07
N CYS A 344 19.73 -9.34 3.31
CA CYS A 344 20.69 -9.93 2.38
C CYS A 344 20.10 -10.33 1.01
N ARG A 345 18.77 -10.34 0.87
CA ARG A 345 18.07 -10.56 -0.41
C ARG A 345 17.98 -9.30 -1.27
N ASP A 346 18.33 -8.13 -0.73
CA ASP A 346 18.39 -6.90 -1.51
C ASP A 346 19.54 -6.95 -2.52
N GLU A 347 19.22 -6.77 -3.80
CA GLU A 347 20.18 -6.93 -4.90
C GLU A 347 21.36 -5.96 -4.81
N ILE A 348 21.11 -4.73 -4.36
CA ILE A 348 22.14 -3.71 -4.19
C ILE A 348 23.05 -4.10 -3.03
N LEU A 349 22.49 -4.41 -1.84
CA LEU A 349 23.32 -4.85 -0.71
C LEU A 349 24.11 -6.12 -1.04
N ARG A 350 23.53 -7.08 -1.77
CA ARG A 350 24.25 -8.29 -2.15
C ARG A 350 25.44 -7.99 -3.04
N ARG A 351 25.34 -7.02 -3.95
CA ARG A 351 26.44 -6.58 -4.83
C ARG A 351 27.63 -6.01 -4.06
N PHE A 352 27.39 -5.32 -2.95
CA PHE A 352 28.45 -4.73 -2.12
C PHE A 352 28.89 -5.62 -0.95
N CYS A 353 28.28 -6.79 -0.76
CA CYS A 353 28.65 -7.68 0.33
C CYS A 353 30.00 -8.38 0.03
N PRO A 354 31.05 -8.18 0.85
CA PRO A 354 32.33 -8.84 0.62
C PRO A 354 32.35 -10.31 1.09
N LEU A 355 31.25 -10.80 1.69
CA LEU A 355 31.18 -12.08 2.35
C LEU A 355 30.52 -13.14 1.45
N SER A 356 31.22 -14.25 1.26
CA SER A 356 30.83 -15.32 0.34
C SER A 356 29.83 -16.31 0.94
N SER A 357 29.83 -16.51 2.27
CA SER A 357 28.96 -17.46 2.96
C SER A 357 28.21 -16.86 4.15
N TYR A 358 27.19 -17.57 4.62
CA TYR A 358 26.45 -17.18 5.82
C TYR A 358 27.30 -17.30 7.08
N GLU A 359 28.15 -18.33 7.21
CA GLU A 359 29.06 -18.47 8.36
C GLU A 359 30.00 -17.26 8.46
N SER A 360 30.61 -16.85 7.35
CA SER A 360 31.50 -15.67 7.34
C SER A 360 30.79 -14.37 7.73
N CYS A 361 29.48 -14.28 7.48
CA CYS A 361 28.63 -13.18 7.93
C CYS A 361 28.36 -13.23 9.42
N GLN A 362 28.09 -14.41 9.99
CA GLN A 362 27.93 -14.57 11.43
C GLN A 362 29.21 -14.17 12.18
N ASP A 363 30.37 -14.66 11.73
CA ASP A 363 31.67 -14.33 12.31
C ASP A 363 32.00 -12.83 12.24
N PHE A 364 31.59 -12.15 11.16
CA PHE A 364 31.76 -10.71 11.02
C PHE A 364 30.89 -9.95 12.04
N VAL A 365 29.62 -10.33 12.15
CA VAL A 365 28.66 -9.70 13.07
C VAL A 365 29.05 -9.94 14.53
N GLU A 366 29.51 -11.13 14.87
CA GLU A 366 29.95 -11.48 16.23
C GLU A 366 31.19 -10.69 16.64
N ARG A 367 32.22 -10.62 15.79
CA ARG A 367 33.43 -9.81 16.05
C ARG A 367 33.12 -8.34 16.26
N ARG A 368 32.22 -7.77 15.44
CA ARG A 368 31.76 -6.39 15.57
C ARG A 368 30.95 -6.17 16.86
N SER A 369 30.17 -7.16 17.27
CA SER A 369 29.38 -7.07 18.49
C SER A 369 30.22 -7.12 19.78
N GLN A 370 31.44 -7.64 19.73
CA GLN A 370 32.38 -7.75 20.86
C GLN A 370 33.33 -6.55 21.01
N THR A 371 33.54 -5.77 19.96
CA THR A 371 34.46 -4.61 19.97
C THR A 371 33.82 -3.33 20.53
N GLU A 372 32.51 -3.37 20.83
CA GLU A 372 31.69 -2.21 21.22
C GLU A 372 31.03 -2.36 22.61
N THR A 373 31.47 -3.35 23.40
CA THR A 373 31.24 -3.45 24.86
C THR A 373 32.49 -3.02 25.60
#